data_AF-A0A7W9MYM2-F1
#
_entry.id   AF-A0A7W9MYM2-F1
#
_cell.length_a   1.000
_cell.length_b   1.000
_cell.length_c   1.000
_cell.angle_alpha   90.00
_cell.angle_beta   90.00
_cell.angle_gamma   90.00
#
_symmetry.space_group_name_H-M   'P 1'
#
loop_
_entity.id
_entity.type
_entity.pdbx_description
1 polymer ?
#
loop_
_entity_poly.entity_id
_entity_poly.type
_entity_poly.pdbx_seq_one_letter_code
_entity_poly.pdbx_strand_id
1 'polypeptide(L)'
;MEFFRTELRLRPKGWARRHLQSRRLDHVREPGSRWAVGYAPDAWAHLVDHLRSGGFDEQTMVAAGLVVATRKGYLIDRFRDRIVFPVHDIDLRLVGFASRGRGGIAKHLNSPTTAIYRKAEALFGVAQQRRLLENGAVPVLVEAPFDALAVGSASGTSSRWAGIGLCGLALSEAQVRIIQCYAGTDSVIVALDGDSSGRLAAVRHLDLLSRSFRNVLVADLPDGEDPSEIYSSEDGQRRLRGQLENTRPLVSLVIELELGRWDRVLDHVSGRVGALRAVAGLVPRLPTSLIADEVQRLSRVLNLDPQTVSREVLAAHGKTASKRQTRRLEPLRSEPDPPANVIQM
;
A
#
# COMPACT_ATOMS: atom_id res chain seq x y z
N MET A 1 -22.62 3.29 -0.13
CA MET A 1 -22.06 2.28 -1.05
C MET A 1 -23.13 1.62 -1.92
N GLU A 2 -24.30 1.31 -1.36
CA GLU A 2 -25.41 0.67 -2.09
C GLU A 2 -25.75 1.35 -3.42
N PHE A 3 -25.99 2.66 -3.41
CA PHE A 3 -26.20 3.47 -4.62
C PHE A 3 -25.18 3.16 -5.72
N PHE A 4 -23.87 3.30 -5.44
CA PHE A 4 -22.83 3.07 -6.44
C PHE A 4 -22.81 1.61 -6.94
N ARG A 5 -23.11 0.61 -6.10
CA ARG A 5 -23.20 -0.80 -6.55
C ARG A 5 -24.36 -0.98 -7.52
N THR A 6 -25.51 -0.41 -7.20
CA THR A 6 -26.69 -0.43 -8.06
C THR A 6 -26.39 0.23 -9.40
N GLU A 7 -25.75 1.40 -9.39
CA GLU A 7 -25.40 2.13 -10.62
C GLU A 7 -24.44 1.37 -11.53
N LEU A 8 -23.50 0.59 -10.96
CA LEU A 8 -22.59 -0.28 -11.72
C LEU A 8 -23.29 -1.51 -12.33
N ARG A 9 -24.40 -1.96 -11.73
CA ARG A 9 -25.23 -3.05 -12.27
C ARG A 9 -26.16 -2.54 -13.37
N LEU A 10 -26.81 -1.40 -13.16
CA LEU A 10 -27.75 -0.79 -14.09
C LEU A 10 -27.10 -0.34 -15.40
N ARG A 11 -25.77 -0.19 -15.45
CA ARG A 11 -25.02 0.24 -16.65
C ARG A 11 -24.10 -0.87 -17.17
N PRO A 12 -24.65 -2.01 -17.64
CA PRO A 12 -23.87 -3.16 -18.06
C PRO A 12 -23.07 -2.95 -19.35
N LYS A 13 -23.24 -1.82 -20.06
CA LYS A 13 -22.45 -1.46 -21.25
C LYS A 13 -21.53 -0.24 -21.02
N GLY A 14 -21.49 0.28 -19.79
CA GLY A 14 -20.68 1.44 -19.43
C GLY A 14 -19.17 1.17 -19.48
N TRP A 15 -18.37 2.24 -19.57
CA TRP A 15 -16.91 2.13 -19.57
C TRP A 15 -16.37 1.46 -18.30
N ALA A 16 -17.02 1.70 -17.15
CA ALA A 16 -16.61 1.12 -15.87
C ALA A 16 -16.55 -0.42 -15.93
N ARG A 17 -17.59 -1.04 -16.50
CA ARG A 17 -17.60 -2.48 -16.75
C ARG A 17 -16.51 -2.88 -17.74
N ARG A 18 -16.42 -2.19 -18.89
CA ARG A 18 -15.41 -2.51 -19.91
C ARG A 18 -13.99 -2.44 -19.33
N HIS A 19 -13.72 -1.50 -18.44
CA HIS A 19 -12.44 -1.36 -17.76
C HIS A 19 -12.19 -2.49 -16.75
N LEU A 20 -13.21 -2.88 -15.97
CA LEU A 20 -13.11 -4.06 -15.09
C LEU A 20 -12.87 -5.33 -15.92
N GLN A 21 -13.54 -5.49 -17.05
CA GLN A 21 -13.36 -6.62 -17.97
C GLN A 21 -11.98 -6.64 -18.61
N SER A 22 -11.46 -5.49 -19.06
CA SER A 22 -10.11 -5.41 -19.63
C SER A 22 -9.03 -5.74 -18.60
N ARG A 23 -9.33 -5.58 -17.31
CA ARG A 23 -8.46 -6.01 -16.20
C ARG A 23 -8.80 -7.41 -15.66
N ARG A 24 -9.76 -8.13 -16.27
CA ARG A 24 -10.27 -9.44 -15.82
C ARG A 24 -10.85 -9.46 -14.39
N LEU A 25 -11.37 -8.32 -13.93
CA LEU A 25 -11.95 -8.10 -12.60
C LEU A 25 -13.49 -7.95 -12.65
N ASP A 26 -14.19 -8.37 -13.71
CA ASP A 26 -15.66 -8.18 -13.85
C ASP A 26 -16.46 -8.89 -12.73
N HIS A 27 -15.90 -9.97 -12.15
CA HIS A 27 -16.50 -10.74 -11.06
C HIS A 27 -16.79 -9.90 -9.80
N VAL A 28 -16.11 -8.77 -9.60
CA VAL A 28 -16.36 -7.88 -8.44
C VAL A 28 -17.75 -7.23 -8.45
N ARG A 29 -18.45 -7.30 -9.59
CA ARG A 29 -19.80 -6.75 -9.79
C ARG A 29 -20.90 -7.70 -9.36
N GLU A 30 -20.59 -8.98 -9.22
CA GLU A 30 -21.56 -10.02 -8.88
C GLU A 30 -22.30 -9.68 -7.57
N PRO A 31 -23.58 -10.05 -7.45
CA PRO A 31 -24.37 -9.79 -6.24
C PRO A 31 -23.69 -10.20 -4.94
N GLY A 32 -23.10 -11.40 -4.90
CA GLY A 32 -22.40 -11.96 -3.75
C GLY A 32 -20.97 -11.45 -3.54
N SER A 33 -20.47 -10.55 -4.39
CA SER A 33 -19.10 -10.08 -4.24
C SER A 33 -18.92 -9.25 -2.96
N ARG A 34 -17.95 -9.67 -2.15
CA ARG A 34 -17.51 -8.99 -0.91
C ARG A 34 -16.85 -7.65 -1.16
N TRP A 35 -16.30 -7.43 -2.36
CA TRP A 35 -15.49 -6.25 -2.68
C TRP A 35 -16.26 -4.93 -2.68
N ALA A 36 -17.58 -5.00 -2.85
CA ALA A 36 -18.46 -3.83 -2.84
C ALA A 36 -17.92 -2.69 -3.73
N VAL A 37 -17.52 -3.00 -4.96
CA VAL A 37 -17.13 -2.00 -5.98
C VAL A 37 -18.38 -1.40 -6.61
N GLY A 38 -18.34 -0.12 -6.92
CA GLY A 38 -19.46 0.61 -7.51
C GLY A 38 -19.05 1.58 -8.60
N TYR A 39 -20.02 2.32 -9.11
CA TYR A 39 -19.87 3.32 -10.15
C TYR A 39 -20.62 4.59 -9.77
N ALA A 40 -19.93 5.72 -9.83
CA ALA A 40 -20.51 7.04 -9.78
C ALA A 40 -20.82 7.51 -11.22
N PRO A 41 -22.09 7.71 -11.56
CA PRO A 41 -22.51 8.12 -12.90
C PRO A 41 -21.93 9.45 -13.34
N ASP A 42 -21.92 9.68 -14.65
CA ASP A 42 -21.60 10.99 -15.23
C ASP A 42 -22.84 11.91 -15.15
N ALA A 43 -23.14 12.37 -13.93
CA ALA A 43 -24.26 13.25 -13.63
C ALA A 43 -23.88 14.23 -12.52
N TRP A 44 -24.50 15.41 -12.51
CA TRP A 44 -24.13 16.46 -11.56
C TRP A 44 -24.72 16.28 -10.16
N ALA A 45 -25.89 15.65 -10.00
CA ALA A 45 -26.62 15.62 -8.72
C ALA A 45 -27.32 14.28 -8.47
N HIS A 46 -26.90 13.19 -9.12
CA HIS A 46 -27.63 11.92 -9.02
C HIS A 46 -27.50 11.30 -7.62
N LEU A 47 -26.31 11.39 -7.02
CA LEU A 47 -26.11 11.01 -5.62
C LEU A 47 -26.82 12.00 -4.68
N VAL A 48 -26.78 13.30 -4.96
CA VAL A 48 -27.53 14.31 -4.18
C VAL A 48 -29.02 13.94 -4.11
N ASP A 49 -29.66 13.71 -5.24
CA ASP A 49 -31.09 13.39 -5.32
C ASP A 49 -31.41 12.07 -4.63
N HIS A 50 -30.56 11.06 -4.81
CA HIS A 50 -30.68 9.79 -4.11
C HIS A 50 -30.60 9.97 -2.58
N LEU A 51 -29.64 10.73 -2.08
CA LEU A 51 -29.49 10.97 -0.63
C LEU A 51 -30.62 11.83 -0.07
N ARG A 52 -31.11 12.83 -0.82
CA ARG A 52 -32.28 13.64 -0.43
C ARG A 52 -33.53 12.79 -0.32
N SER A 53 -33.78 11.91 -1.30
CA SER A 53 -34.93 10.98 -1.23
C SER A 53 -34.80 9.99 -0.06
N GLY A 54 -33.58 9.70 0.38
CA GLY A 54 -33.27 8.93 1.59
C GLY A 54 -33.40 9.72 2.91
N GLY A 55 -33.78 11.00 2.87
CA GLY A 55 -33.99 11.83 4.06
C GLY A 55 -32.73 12.44 4.67
N PHE A 56 -31.58 12.38 3.99
CA PHE A 56 -30.36 13.02 4.46
C PHE A 56 -30.39 14.53 4.18
N ASP A 57 -29.98 15.33 5.16
CA ASP A 57 -29.86 16.77 5.00
C ASP A 57 -28.56 17.19 4.28
N GLU A 58 -28.55 18.40 3.74
CA GLU A 58 -27.44 18.94 2.95
C GLU A 58 -26.13 19.06 3.75
N GLN A 59 -26.21 19.44 5.03
CA GLN A 59 -25.03 19.64 5.87
C GLN A 59 -24.34 18.29 6.11
N THR A 60 -25.11 17.24 6.38
CA THR A 60 -24.62 15.87 6.53
C THR A 60 -23.94 15.38 5.25
N MET A 61 -24.52 15.60 4.07
CA MET A 61 -23.92 15.16 2.80
C MET A 61 -22.57 15.86 2.53
N VAL A 62 -22.49 17.16 2.80
CA VAL A 62 -21.27 17.96 2.63
C VAL A 62 -20.22 17.54 3.66
N ALA A 63 -20.60 17.38 4.93
CA ALA A 63 -19.71 16.95 6.02
C ALA A 63 -19.14 15.53 5.78
N ALA A 64 -19.92 14.64 5.17
CA ALA A 64 -19.46 13.31 4.75
C ALA A 64 -18.53 13.37 3.51
N GLY A 65 -18.37 14.53 2.88
CA GLY A 65 -17.50 14.72 1.72
C GLY A 65 -18.01 14.05 0.45
N LEU A 66 -19.31 13.72 0.38
CA LEU A 66 -19.93 13.04 -0.77
C LEU A 66 -20.40 14.02 -1.85
N VAL A 67 -20.71 15.25 -1.44
CA VAL A 67 -21.20 16.31 -2.31
C VAL A 67 -20.37 17.58 -2.10
N VAL A 68 -20.41 18.49 -3.07
CA VAL A 68 -19.71 19.78 -3.05
C VAL A 68 -20.72 20.89 -3.28
N ALA A 69 -20.72 21.91 -2.43
CA ALA A 69 -21.48 23.13 -2.67
C ALA A 69 -20.76 23.99 -3.73
N THR A 70 -21.47 24.36 -4.78
CA THR A 70 -20.99 25.28 -5.81
C THR A 70 -21.03 26.72 -5.29
N ARG A 71 -20.30 27.64 -5.95
CA ARG A 71 -20.35 29.08 -5.64
C ARG A 71 -21.76 29.69 -5.72
N LYS A 72 -22.67 29.06 -6.47
CA LYS A 72 -24.07 29.49 -6.64
C LYS A 72 -25.03 28.85 -5.63
N GLY A 73 -24.53 28.06 -4.67
CA GLY A 73 -25.34 27.41 -3.63
C GLY A 73 -25.89 26.03 -4.01
N TYR A 74 -25.78 25.59 -5.26
CA TYR A 74 -26.22 24.24 -5.65
C TYR A 74 -25.26 23.17 -5.14
N LEU A 75 -25.80 22.03 -4.70
CA LEU A 75 -25.01 20.83 -4.39
C LEU A 75 -24.79 20.00 -5.65
N ILE A 76 -23.57 19.47 -5.77
CA ILE A 76 -23.19 18.55 -6.84
C ILE A 76 -22.44 17.33 -6.30
N ASP A 77 -22.55 16.21 -7.02
CA ASP A 77 -21.85 14.97 -6.72
C ASP A 77 -20.33 15.19 -6.80
N ARG A 78 -19.61 14.76 -5.75
CA ARG A 78 -18.15 14.82 -5.74
C ARG A 78 -17.54 13.81 -6.71
N PHE A 79 -18.04 12.58 -6.67
CA PHE A 79 -17.61 11.49 -7.55
C PHE A 79 -18.52 11.46 -8.78
N ARG A 80 -17.95 11.60 -9.97
CA ARG A 80 -18.67 11.61 -11.25
C ARG A 80 -17.85 10.93 -12.32
N ASP A 81 -18.49 10.13 -13.16
CA ASP A 81 -17.87 9.28 -14.19
C ASP A 81 -16.68 8.46 -13.65
N ARG A 82 -16.88 7.76 -12.52
CA ARG A 82 -15.81 7.10 -11.74
C ARG A 82 -16.21 5.72 -11.22
N ILE A 83 -15.27 4.78 -11.23
CA ILE A 83 -15.37 3.54 -10.43
C ILE A 83 -15.03 3.90 -8.98
N VAL A 84 -15.84 3.41 -8.04
CA VAL A 84 -15.78 3.78 -6.62
C VAL A 84 -15.45 2.56 -5.76
N PHE A 85 -14.53 2.75 -4.82
CA PHE A 85 -13.99 1.73 -3.91
C PHE A 85 -14.20 2.18 -2.46
N PRO A 86 -14.87 1.37 -1.62
CA PRO A 86 -15.10 1.72 -0.22
C PRO A 86 -13.85 1.53 0.63
N VAL A 87 -13.46 2.54 1.41
CA VAL A 87 -12.30 2.46 2.32
C VAL A 87 -12.75 2.45 3.77
N HIS A 88 -12.03 1.69 4.60
CA HIS A 88 -12.47 1.35 5.95
C HIS A 88 -11.42 1.73 6.99
N ASP A 89 -11.90 2.09 8.17
CA ASP A 89 -11.09 2.37 9.36
C ASP A 89 -10.70 1.07 10.10
N ILE A 90 -10.12 1.23 11.30
CA ILE A 90 -9.73 0.11 12.16
C ILE A 90 -10.91 -0.73 12.65
N ASP A 91 -12.09 -0.13 12.81
CA ASP A 91 -13.32 -0.82 13.21
C ASP A 91 -14.04 -1.45 12.01
N LEU A 92 -13.42 -1.41 10.82
CA LEU A 92 -13.98 -1.83 9.53
C LEU A 92 -15.26 -1.08 9.15
N ARG A 93 -15.45 0.14 9.67
CA ARG A 93 -16.55 1.01 9.25
C ARG A 93 -16.19 1.67 7.92
N LEU A 94 -17.18 1.77 7.04
CA LEU A 94 -17.03 2.54 5.81
C LEU A 94 -16.94 4.02 6.14
N VAL A 95 -15.76 4.61 5.96
CA VAL A 95 -15.48 6.00 6.33
C VAL A 95 -15.34 6.94 5.13
N GLY A 96 -15.04 6.39 3.95
CA GLY A 96 -14.90 7.19 2.75
C GLY A 96 -14.77 6.34 1.49
N PHE A 97 -14.32 6.97 0.41
CA PHE A 97 -14.16 6.31 -0.88
C PHE A 97 -12.85 6.70 -1.56
N ALA A 98 -12.22 5.71 -2.20
CA ALA A 98 -11.27 5.92 -3.27
C ALA A 98 -11.99 5.76 -4.61
N SER A 99 -11.47 6.36 -5.68
CA SER A 99 -12.11 6.28 -6.98
C SER A 99 -11.12 6.42 -8.14
N ARG A 100 -11.52 5.85 -9.28
CA ARG A 100 -10.78 5.90 -10.54
C ARG A 100 -11.68 6.44 -11.64
N GLY A 101 -11.26 7.50 -12.32
CA GLY A 101 -12.02 8.09 -13.43
C GLY A 101 -11.68 7.45 -14.77
N ARG A 102 -12.57 7.63 -15.76
CA ARG A 102 -12.30 7.28 -17.18
C ARG A 102 -11.15 8.12 -17.77
N GLY A 103 -11.03 9.36 -17.31
CA GLY A 103 -10.08 10.39 -17.75
C GLY A 103 -10.34 11.72 -17.01
N GLY A 104 -9.75 12.83 -17.46
CA GLY A 104 -9.95 14.17 -16.89
C GLY A 104 -8.90 14.59 -15.85
N ILE A 105 -9.22 15.61 -15.04
CA ILE A 105 -8.26 16.36 -14.19
C ILE A 105 -7.47 15.45 -13.23
N ALA A 106 -8.08 14.39 -12.71
CA ALA A 106 -7.41 13.44 -11.81
C ALA A 106 -7.84 11.98 -12.09
N LYS A 107 -6.85 11.17 -12.49
CA LYS A 107 -6.95 9.72 -12.74
C LYS A 107 -7.47 8.98 -11.50
N HIS A 108 -7.01 9.38 -10.31
CA HIS A 108 -7.46 8.87 -9.02
C HIS A 108 -7.97 10.03 -8.14
N LEU A 109 -9.02 9.78 -7.36
CA LEU A 109 -9.58 10.75 -6.44
C LEU A 109 -10.07 10.04 -5.18
N ASN A 110 -9.69 10.55 -4.02
CA ASN A 110 -10.19 10.10 -2.73
C ASN A 110 -11.22 11.09 -2.16
N SER A 111 -12.01 10.61 -1.20
CA SER A 111 -12.77 11.46 -0.27
C SER A 111 -11.85 12.55 0.32
N PRO A 112 -12.37 13.76 0.56
CA PRO A 112 -11.64 14.76 1.33
C PRO A 112 -11.55 14.31 2.79
N THR A 113 -10.66 14.89 3.58
CA THR A 113 -10.67 14.67 5.03
C THR A 113 -12.03 15.10 5.61
N THR A 114 -12.60 14.25 6.46
CA THR A 114 -13.86 14.51 7.18
C THR A 114 -13.69 14.19 8.66
N ALA A 115 -14.74 14.37 9.46
CA ALA A 115 -14.75 13.96 10.87
C ALA A 115 -14.51 12.46 11.07
N ILE A 116 -14.87 11.62 10.09
CA ILE A 116 -14.76 10.17 10.16
C ILE A 116 -13.67 9.59 9.23
N TYR A 117 -13.11 10.40 8.32
CA TYR A 117 -12.14 9.93 7.35
C TYR A 117 -10.87 10.77 7.35
N ARG A 118 -9.76 10.08 7.53
CA ARG A 118 -8.41 10.57 7.23
C ARG A 118 -7.72 9.56 6.35
N LYS A 119 -7.09 10.03 5.27
CA LYS A 119 -6.37 9.18 4.31
C LYS A 119 -5.36 8.24 4.98
N ALA A 120 -4.70 8.71 6.02
CA ALA A 120 -3.70 7.96 6.78
C ALA A 120 -4.31 6.95 7.77
N GLU A 121 -5.64 6.88 7.92
CA GLU A 121 -6.32 6.00 8.90
C GLU A 121 -7.34 5.08 8.21
N ALA A 122 -7.23 4.93 6.88
CA ALA A 122 -8.14 4.12 6.10
C ALA A 122 -7.42 3.27 5.04
N LEU A 123 -7.97 2.10 4.78
CA LEU A 123 -7.46 1.14 3.79
C LEU A 123 -8.59 0.56 2.94
N PHE A 124 -8.26 0.22 1.69
CA PHE A 124 -9.13 -0.62 0.85
C PHE A 124 -8.75 -2.10 1.03
N GLY A 125 -9.75 -2.99 1.03
CA GLY A 125 -9.54 -4.43 0.97
C GLY A 125 -9.50 -5.16 2.31
N VAL A 126 -9.24 -4.47 3.43
CA VAL A 126 -9.19 -5.08 4.77
C VAL A 126 -10.55 -5.65 5.17
N ALA A 127 -11.61 -4.84 5.13
CA ALA A 127 -12.97 -5.29 5.49
C ALA A 127 -13.47 -6.41 4.57
N GLN A 128 -13.17 -6.29 3.27
CA GLN A 128 -13.56 -7.24 2.23
C GLN A 128 -12.90 -8.60 2.42
N GLN A 129 -11.73 -8.66 3.06
CA GLN A 129 -10.92 -9.86 3.19
C GLN A 129 -10.63 -10.20 4.66
N ARG A 130 -11.44 -9.69 5.60
CA ARG A 130 -11.27 -9.89 7.04
C ARG A 130 -11.05 -11.37 7.41
N ARG A 131 -11.97 -12.25 7.03
CA ARG A 131 -11.87 -13.70 7.33
C ARG A 131 -10.61 -14.33 6.74
N LEU A 132 -10.19 -13.85 5.57
CA LEU A 132 -9.00 -14.36 4.88
C LEU A 132 -7.73 -13.97 5.65
N LEU A 133 -7.64 -12.71 6.08
CA LEU A 133 -6.57 -12.20 6.94
C LEU A 133 -6.53 -12.92 8.29
N GLU A 134 -7.68 -13.06 8.97
CA GLU A 134 -7.80 -13.74 10.26
C GLU A 134 -7.36 -15.22 10.16
N ASN A 135 -7.60 -15.85 9.02
CA ASN A 135 -7.19 -17.23 8.74
C ASN A 135 -5.74 -17.36 8.24
N GLY A 136 -4.92 -16.32 8.39
CA GLY A 136 -3.48 -16.38 8.16
C GLY A 136 -3.03 -16.07 6.73
N ALA A 137 -3.91 -15.57 5.85
CA ALA A 137 -3.47 -15.06 4.55
C ALA A 137 -2.54 -13.86 4.73
N VAL A 138 -1.49 -13.81 3.90
CA VAL A 138 -0.49 -12.75 3.96
C VAL A 138 -1.06 -11.46 3.36
N PRO A 139 -1.11 -10.35 4.12
CA PRO A 139 -1.46 -9.05 3.57
C PRO A 139 -0.42 -8.60 2.54
N VAL A 140 -0.90 -8.18 1.37
CA VAL A 140 -0.07 -7.64 0.28
C VAL A 140 -0.42 -6.18 0.09
N LEU A 141 0.53 -5.29 0.41
CA LEU A 141 0.36 -3.85 0.31
C LEU A 141 0.63 -3.40 -1.12
N VAL A 142 -0.32 -2.69 -1.69
CA VAL A 142 -0.30 -2.20 -3.08
C VAL A 142 -0.82 -0.77 -3.15
N GLU A 143 -0.49 -0.05 -4.22
CA GLU A 143 -0.81 1.39 -4.32
C GLU A 143 -2.28 1.67 -4.60
N ALA A 144 -2.91 0.91 -5.50
CA ALA A 144 -4.26 1.21 -5.94
C ALA A 144 -5.29 0.13 -5.56
N PRO A 145 -6.57 0.49 -5.46
CA PRO A 145 -7.64 -0.49 -5.26
C PRO A 145 -7.69 -1.58 -6.34
N PHE A 146 -7.34 -1.25 -7.58
CA PHE A 146 -7.30 -2.23 -8.67
C PHE A 146 -6.25 -3.31 -8.45
N ASP A 147 -5.08 -2.95 -7.93
CA ASP A 147 -4.01 -3.90 -7.61
C ASP A 147 -4.43 -4.80 -6.45
N ALA A 148 -5.16 -4.24 -5.47
CA ALA A 148 -5.65 -5.00 -4.33
C ALA A 148 -6.70 -6.03 -4.77
N LEU A 149 -7.57 -5.65 -5.71
CA LEU A 149 -8.48 -6.57 -6.38
C LEU A 149 -7.72 -7.67 -7.13
N ALA A 150 -6.70 -7.31 -7.90
CA ALA A 150 -5.89 -8.25 -8.67
C ALA A 150 -5.20 -9.28 -7.78
N VAL A 151 -4.56 -8.83 -6.70
CA VAL A 151 -3.93 -9.72 -5.71
C VAL A 151 -4.95 -10.65 -5.06
N GLY A 152 -6.07 -10.10 -4.56
CA GLY A 152 -7.11 -10.93 -3.94
C GLY A 152 -7.76 -11.91 -4.92
N SER A 153 -7.77 -11.59 -6.22
CA SER A 153 -8.25 -12.48 -7.29
C SER A 153 -7.22 -13.55 -7.65
N ALA A 154 -5.92 -13.20 -7.66
CA ALA A 154 -4.81 -14.13 -7.90
C ALA A 154 -4.68 -15.17 -6.77
N SER A 155 -5.01 -14.76 -5.53
CA SER A 155 -5.16 -15.67 -4.38
C SER A 155 -6.17 -16.78 -4.64
N GLY A 156 -7.30 -16.46 -5.29
CA GLY A 156 -8.29 -17.43 -5.73
C GLY A 156 -8.71 -18.38 -4.60
N THR A 157 -8.74 -19.68 -4.91
CA THR A 157 -9.06 -20.74 -3.93
C THR A 157 -7.95 -21.05 -2.95
N SER A 158 -6.70 -20.67 -3.26
CA SER A 158 -5.55 -20.95 -2.38
C SER A 158 -5.61 -20.17 -1.07
N SER A 159 -6.35 -19.04 -1.06
CA SER A 159 -6.55 -18.22 0.14
C SER A 159 -5.22 -17.79 0.81
N ARG A 160 -4.15 -17.62 0.02
CA ARG A 160 -2.80 -17.33 0.53
C ARG A 160 -2.52 -15.86 0.76
N TRP A 161 -3.13 -14.99 -0.04
CA TRP A 161 -2.87 -13.55 -0.03
C TRP A 161 -4.14 -12.73 0.08
N ALA A 162 -4.06 -11.58 0.73
CA ALA A 162 -5.10 -10.58 0.78
C ALA A 162 -4.56 -9.23 0.28
N GLY A 163 -5.12 -8.72 -0.82
CA GLY A 163 -4.66 -7.44 -1.40
C GLY A 163 -5.18 -6.24 -0.63
N ILE A 164 -4.28 -5.38 -0.16
CA ILE A 164 -4.60 -4.20 0.67
C ILE A 164 -4.16 -2.94 -0.08
N GLY A 165 -5.14 -2.18 -0.56
CA GLY A 165 -4.90 -0.96 -1.32
C GLY A 165 -4.66 0.22 -0.39
N LEU A 166 -3.51 0.87 -0.51
CA LEU A 166 -3.22 2.10 0.19
C LEU A 166 -4.10 3.22 -0.37
N CYS A 167 -4.58 4.11 0.48
CA CYS A 167 -5.30 5.29 0.02
C CYS A 167 -4.35 6.36 -0.56
N GLY A 168 -3.04 6.09 -0.68
CA GLY A 168 -2.00 6.89 -1.33
C GLY A 168 -0.58 6.33 -1.05
N LEU A 169 0.46 7.01 -1.54
CA LEU A 169 1.83 6.45 -1.61
C LEU A 169 2.54 6.21 -0.27
N ALA A 170 2.23 6.97 0.79
CA ALA A 170 2.93 6.87 2.06
C ALA A 170 2.11 6.04 3.06
N LEU A 171 2.64 4.88 3.45
CA LEU A 171 2.11 4.05 4.52
C LEU A 171 2.24 4.76 5.88
N SER A 172 1.17 4.77 6.66
CA SER A 172 1.15 5.35 8.00
C SER A 172 1.20 4.29 9.11
N GLU A 173 1.57 4.71 10.32
CA GLU A 173 1.48 3.85 11.52
C GLU A 173 0.04 3.39 11.80
N ALA A 174 -0.96 4.24 11.58
CA ALA A 174 -2.36 3.88 11.78
C ALA A 174 -2.80 2.80 10.79
N GLN A 175 -2.40 2.87 9.52
CA GLN A 175 -2.68 1.84 8.52
C GLN A 175 -2.02 0.51 8.89
N VAL A 176 -0.78 0.53 9.38
CA VAL A 176 -0.12 -0.68 9.88
C VAL A 176 -0.88 -1.30 11.04
N ARG A 177 -1.37 -0.49 11.99
CA ARG A 177 -2.20 -0.99 13.10
C ARG A 177 -3.50 -1.64 12.61
N ILE A 178 -4.15 -1.07 11.59
CA ILE A 178 -5.34 -1.68 10.97
C ILE A 178 -5.00 -3.08 10.45
N ILE A 179 -3.91 -3.21 9.69
CA ILE A 179 -3.50 -4.51 9.12
C ILE A 179 -3.19 -5.51 10.24
N GLN A 180 -2.42 -5.11 11.25
CA GLN A 180 -2.07 -5.97 12.38
C GLN A 180 -3.28 -6.45 13.19
N CYS A 181 -4.33 -5.62 13.32
CA CYS A 181 -5.54 -5.99 14.05
C CYS A 181 -6.24 -7.22 13.46
N TYR A 182 -6.09 -7.46 12.14
CA TYR A 182 -6.80 -8.51 11.42
C TYR A 182 -5.89 -9.59 10.83
N ALA A 183 -4.59 -9.34 10.68
CA ALA A 183 -3.65 -10.31 10.13
C ALA A 183 -3.35 -11.43 11.13
N GLY A 184 -3.76 -12.66 10.82
CA GLY A 184 -3.42 -13.87 11.58
C GLY A 184 -2.00 -14.40 11.30
N THR A 185 -1.12 -13.59 10.72
CA THR A 185 0.24 -13.95 10.30
C THR A 185 1.22 -12.83 10.66
N ASP A 186 2.48 -13.20 10.89
CA ASP A 186 3.59 -12.29 11.22
C ASP A 186 4.38 -11.86 9.96
N SER A 187 3.73 -11.96 8.80
CA SER A 187 4.31 -11.71 7.49
C SER A 187 3.50 -10.66 6.73
N VAL A 188 4.19 -9.83 5.95
CA VAL A 188 3.59 -8.84 5.05
C VAL A 188 4.39 -8.77 3.77
N ILE A 189 3.71 -8.62 2.62
CA ILE A 189 4.35 -8.44 1.32
C ILE A 189 4.09 -7.02 0.85
N VAL A 190 5.10 -6.37 0.29
CA VAL A 190 4.98 -5.11 -0.45
C VAL A 190 5.07 -5.43 -1.94
N ALA A 191 4.07 -5.03 -2.73
CA ALA A 191 4.00 -5.26 -4.17
C ALA A 191 3.58 -3.95 -4.87
N LEU A 192 4.53 -3.01 -4.95
CA LEU A 192 4.34 -1.74 -5.67
C LEU A 192 4.88 -1.89 -7.10
N ASP A 193 4.61 -0.89 -7.94
CA ASP A 193 5.05 -0.83 -9.34
C ASP A 193 6.54 -1.18 -9.50
N GLY A 194 6.88 -1.96 -10.53
CA GLY A 194 8.24 -2.45 -10.74
C GLY A 194 9.27 -1.38 -11.12
N ASP A 195 8.82 -0.14 -11.35
CA ASP A 195 9.68 0.97 -11.73
C ASP A 195 10.55 1.48 -10.56
N SER A 196 11.49 2.38 -10.89
CA SER A 196 12.40 2.96 -9.89
C SER A 196 11.69 3.69 -8.74
N SER A 197 10.51 4.29 -9.00
CA SER A 197 9.74 5.03 -8.02
C SER A 197 9.02 4.07 -7.06
N GLY A 198 8.37 3.03 -7.58
CA GLY A 198 7.69 2.00 -6.80
C GLY A 198 8.68 1.21 -5.94
N ARG A 199 9.85 0.86 -6.49
CA ARG A 199 10.93 0.23 -5.71
C ARG A 199 11.42 1.12 -4.56
N LEU A 200 11.62 2.42 -4.82
CA LEU A 200 12.02 3.37 -3.77
C LEU A 200 10.91 3.58 -2.72
N ALA A 201 9.64 3.60 -3.14
CA ALA A 201 8.50 3.67 -2.25
C ALA A 201 8.42 2.44 -1.34
N ALA A 202 8.66 1.24 -1.87
CA ALA A 202 8.68 0.01 -1.09
C ALA A 202 9.73 0.06 0.03
N VAL A 203 10.94 0.54 -0.26
CA VAL A 203 12.01 0.73 0.75
C VAL A 203 11.58 1.64 1.90
N ARG A 204 10.81 2.70 1.62
CA ARG A 204 10.33 3.62 2.66
C ARG A 204 9.40 2.95 3.68
N HIS A 205 8.81 1.82 3.35
CA HIS A 205 7.93 1.09 4.25
C HIS A 205 8.67 0.13 5.19
N LEU A 206 9.94 -0.21 4.91
CA LEU A 206 10.67 -1.24 5.65
C LEU A 206 10.71 -0.98 7.16
N ASP A 207 11.18 0.19 7.58
CA ASP A 207 11.38 0.47 9.01
C ASP A 207 10.06 0.50 9.79
N LEU A 208 8.98 0.93 9.15
CA LEU A 208 7.66 0.95 9.76
C LEU A 208 7.10 -0.47 9.88
N LEU A 209 7.17 -1.26 8.80
CA LEU A 209 6.67 -2.64 8.78
C LEU A 209 7.49 -3.56 9.71
N SER A 210 8.81 -3.38 9.78
CA SER A 210 9.69 -4.19 10.64
C SER A 210 9.44 -4.01 12.14
N ARG A 211 8.68 -2.99 12.56
CA ARG A 211 8.24 -2.84 13.96
C ARG A 211 7.05 -3.75 14.29
N SER A 212 6.33 -4.16 13.26
CA SER A 212 5.00 -4.76 13.34
C SER A 212 4.93 -6.19 12.81
N PHE A 213 5.84 -6.55 11.92
CA PHE A 213 5.91 -7.87 11.28
C PHE A 213 7.34 -8.39 11.32
N ARG A 214 7.48 -9.68 11.60
CA ARG A 214 8.77 -10.39 11.56
C ARG A 214 9.26 -10.58 10.12
N ASN A 215 8.37 -10.94 9.22
CA ASN A 215 8.73 -11.18 7.82
C ASN A 215 8.18 -10.06 6.94
N VAL A 216 9.03 -9.06 6.65
CA VAL A 216 8.70 -8.00 5.68
C VAL A 216 9.30 -8.39 4.33
N LEU A 217 8.43 -8.74 3.40
CA LEU A 217 8.76 -9.29 2.09
C LEU A 217 8.43 -8.30 0.98
N VAL A 218 9.05 -8.49 -0.17
CA VAL A 218 8.74 -7.77 -1.42
C VAL A 218 8.49 -8.76 -2.54
N ALA A 219 7.48 -8.48 -3.35
CA ALA A 219 7.27 -9.16 -4.62
C ALA A 219 7.84 -8.26 -5.73
N ASP A 220 8.88 -8.72 -6.43
CA ASP A 220 9.46 -7.97 -7.54
C ASP A 220 8.53 -8.07 -8.76
N LEU A 221 8.01 -6.93 -9.19
CA LEU A 221 7.20 -6.80 -10.40
C LEU A 221 8.08 -6.38 -11.59
N PRO A 222 7.66 -6.68 -12.83
CA PRO A 222 8.37 -6.25 -14.03
C PRO A 222 8.33 -4.73 -14.16
N ASP A 223 9.35 -4.15 -14.79
CA ASP A 223 9.44 -2.70 -14.97
C ASP A 223 8.20 -2.15 -15.70
N GLY A 224 7.62 -1.10 -15.13
CA GLY A 224 6.43 -0.43 -15.66
C GLY A 224 5.11 -1.23 -15.59
N GLU A 225 5.07 -2.39 -14.91
CA GLU A 225 3.82 -3.13 -14.67
C GLU A 225 3.38 -3.05 -13.20
N ASP A 226 2.08 -2.81 -12.97
CA ASP A 226 1.39 -2.94 -11.67
C ASP A 226 0.69 -4.31 -11.53
N PRO A 227 0.28 -4.76 -10.32
CA PRO A 227 -0.42 -6.03 -10.15
C PRO A 227 -1.69 -6.17 -11.01
N SER A 228 -2.45 -5.08 -11.21
CA SER A 228 -3.66 -5.10 -12.04
C SER A 228 -3.38 -5.24 -13.53
N GLU A 229 -2.24 -4.71 -13.99
CA GLU A 229 -1.71 -4.79 -15.34
C GLU A 229 -1.25 -6.20 -15.65
N ILE A 230 -0.45 -6.78 -14.76
CA ILE A 230 -0.03 -8.17 -14.87
C ILE A 230 -1.26 -9.08 -14.90
N TYR A 231 -2.23 -8.89 -14.00
CA TYR A 231 -3.41 -9.75 -13.91
C TYR A 231 -4.36 -9.70 -15.15
N SER A 232 -4.20 -8.72 -16.04
CA SER A 232 -5.12 -8.47 -17.15
C SER A 232 -5.15 -9.56 -18.25
N SER A 233 -4.20 -10.50 -18.25
CA SER A 233 -4.12 -11.63 -19.18
C SER A 233 -4.08 -12.98 -18.46
N GLU A 234 -4.47 -14.08 -19.12
CA GLU A 234 -4.46 -15.43 -18.49
C GLU A 234 -3.08 -15.87 -18.05
N ASP A 235 -2.07 -15.62 -18.89
CA ASP A 235 -0.68 -15.86 -18.51
C ASP A 235 -0.25 -14.95 -17.36
N GLY A 236 -0.68 -13.70 -17.41
CA GLY A 236 -0.51 -12.71 -16.36
C GLY A 236 -1.04 -13.13 -14.99
N GLN A 237 -2.18 -13.82 -14.90
CA GLN A 237 -2.69 -14.34 -13.63
C GLN A 237 -1.74 -15.35 -12.99
N ARG A 238 -1.12 -16.23 -13.82
CA ARG A 238 -0.08 -17.16 -13.35
C ARG A 238 1.20 -16.43 -12.98
N ARG A 239 1.61 -15.44 -13.77
CA ARG A 239 2.80 -14.60 -13.49
C ARG A 239 2.68 -13.88 -12.15
N LEU A 240 1.55 -13.20 -11.90
CA LEU A 240 1.32 -12.49 -10.64
C LEU A 240 1.36 -13.47 -9.45
N ARG A 241 0.72 -14.65 -9.58
CA ARG A 241 0.82 -15.69 -8.55
C ARG A 241 2.27 -16.10 -8.31
N GLY A 242 3.03 -16.37 -9.36
CA GLY A 242 4.44 -16.72 -9.26
C GLY A 242 5.27 -15.65 -8.56
N GLN A 243 4.98 -14.36 -8.78
CA GLN A 243 5.67 -13.27 -8.08
C GLN A 243 5.32 -13.20 -6.59
N LEU A 244 4.05 -13.43 -6.25
CA LEU A 244 3.59 -13.49 -4.85
C LEU A 244 4.07 -14.74 -4.11
N GLU A 245 4.43 -15.81 -4.83
CA GLU A 245 5.06 -17.01 -4.27
C GLU A 245 6.58 -16.83 -4.12
N ASN A 246 7.23 -16.21 -5.10
CA ASN A 246 8.69 -16.00 -5.13
C ASN A 246 9.10 -14.64 -4.55
N THR A 247 8.63 -14.36 -3.35
CA THR A 247 9.01 -13.13 -2.63
C THR A 247 10.38 -13.25 -1.98
N ARG A 248 11.02 -12.11 -1.74
CA ARG A 248 12.29 -12.02 -0.99
C ARG A 248 12.16 -11.03 0.18
N PRO A 249 13.05 -11.08 1.18
CA PRO A 249 13.07 -10.06 2.22
C PRO A 249 13.19 -8.65 1.64
N LEU A 250 12.36 -7.71 2.08
CA LEU A 250 12.39 -6.34 1.60
C LEU A 250 13.75 -5.67 1.86
N VAL A 251 14.45 -6.07 2.93
CA VAL A 251 15.82 -5.58 3.19
C VAL A 251 16.81 -5.96 2.08
N SER A 252 16.62 -7.09 1.38
CA SER A 252 17.45 -7.44 0.22
C SER A 252 17.33 -6.40 -0.90
N LEU A 253 16.13 -5.85 -1.12
CA LEU A 253 15.92 -4.76 -2.07
C LEU A 253 16.61 -3.46 -1.59
N VAL A 254 16.60 -3.17 -0.29
CA VAL A 254 17.31 -2.01 0.27
C VAL A 254 18.82 -2.13 0.04
N ILE A 255 19.40 -3.31 0.29
CA ILE A 255 20.82 -3.57 0.06
C ILE A 255 21.15 -3.37 -1.42
N GLU A 256 20.33 -3.92 -2.32
CA GLU A 256 20.51 -3.80 -3.77
C GLU A 256 20.49 -2.34 -4.24
N LEU A 257 19.49 -1.55 -3.84
CA LEU A 257 19.38 -0.15 -4.22
C LEU A 257 20.47 0.72 -3.61
N GLU A 258 20.90 0.43 -2.38
CA GLU A 258 22.00 1.14 -1.75
C GLU A 258 23.34 0.84 -2.44
N LEU A 259 23.59 -0.42 -2.80
CA LEU A 259 24.79 -0.79 -3.57
C LEU A 259 24.85 -0.09 -4.93
N GLY A 260 23.73 0.00 -5.66
CA GLY A 260 23.68 0.66 -6.97
C GLY A 260 24.09 2.13 -6.96
N ARG A 261 24.02 2.81 -5.80
CA ARG A 261 24.52 4.18 -5.64
C ARG A 261 26.04 4.29 -5.75
N TRP A 262 26.75 3.17 -5.59
CA TRP A 262 28.21 3.10 -5.60
C TRP A 262 28.78 2.61 -6.93
N ASP A 263 27.94 2.23 -7.91
CA ASP A 263 28.37 1.59 -9.17
C ASP A 263 29.54 2.32 -9.87
N ARG A 264 29.57 3.66 -9.79
CA ARG A 264 30.60 4.50 -10.42
C ARG A 264 31.98 4.47 -9.76
N VAL A 265 32.12 3.87 -8.58
CA VAL A 265 33.35 3.87 -7.78
C VAL A 265 33.78 2.47 -7.33
N LEU A 266 33.13 1.41 -7.81
CA LEU A 266 33.43 0.02 -7.44
C LEU A 266 34.75 -0.51 -8.05
N ASP A 267 35.35 0.20 -8.99
CA ASP A 267 36.67 -0.10 -9.54
C ASP A 267 37.78 0.12 -8.48
N HIS A 268 37.62 1.12 -7.62
CA HIS A 268 38.56 1.40 -6.52
C HIS A 268 38.27 0.58 -5.26
N VAL A 269 39.32 0.11 -4.58
CA VAL A 269 39.20 -0.63 -3.30
C VAL A 269 38.48 0.21 -2.23
N SER A 270 38.76 1.51 -2.17
CA SER A 270 38.08 2.44 -1.25
C SER A 270 36.58 2.52 -1.51
N GLY A 271 36.15 2.54 -2.77
CA GLY A 271 34.73 2.54 -3.14
C GLY A 271 34.04 1.23 -2.81
N ARG A 272 34.68 0.08 -3.05
CA ARG A 272 34.16 -1.25 -2.66
C ARG A 272 33.96 -1.38 -1.16
N VAL A 273 34.93 -0.93 -0.36
CA VAL A 273 34.83 -0.93 1.11
C VAL A 273 33.78 0.09 1.59
N GLY A 274 33.67 1.24 0.93
CA GLY A 274 32.62 2.23 1.19
C GLY A 274 31.21 1.67 0.97
N ALA A 275 30.99 1.02 -0.17
CA ALA A 275 29.74 0.35 -0.51
C ALA A 275 29.39 -0.74 0.50
N LEU A 276 30.36 -1.59 0.88
CA LEU A 276 30.18 -2.60 1.92
C LEU A 276 29.73 -1.96 3.24
N ARG A 277 30.37 -0.88 3.68
CA ARG A 277 30.02 -0.19 4.94
C ARG A 277 28.62 0.43 4.89
N ALA A 278 28.18 0.91 3.74
CA ALA A 278 26.83 1.45 3.57
C ALA A 278 25.75 0.38 3.80
N VAL A 279 26.00 -0.87 3.41
CA VAL A 279 25.02 -1.97 3.53
C VAL A 279 25.25 -2.92 4.70
N ALA A 280 26.42 -2.89 5.32
CA ALA A 280 26.81 -3.81 6.40
C ALA A 280 25.82 -3.82 7.57
N GLY A 281 25.21 -2.68 7.91
CA GLY A 281 24.20 -2.58 8.96
C GLY A 281 22.83 -3.18 8.61
N LEU A 282 22.58 -3.43 7.32
CA LEU A 282 21.33 -4.02 6.82
C LEU A 282 21.38 -5.54 6.79
N VAL A 283 22.56 -6.14 6.57
CA VAL A 283 22.72 -7.60 6.49
C VAL A 283 22.19 -8.34 7.73
N PRO A 284 22.43 -7.89 8.98
CA PRO A 284 21.88 -8.54 10.17
C PRO A 284 20.35 -8.43 10.31
N ARG A 285 19.66 -7.63 9.47
CA ARG A 285 18.19 -7.55 9.44
C ARG A 285 17.57 -8.62 8.53
N LEU A 286 18.38 -9.40 7.81
CA LEU A 286 17.90 -10.55 7.05
C LEU A 286 17.53 -11.71 7.99
N PRO A 287 16.68 -12.64 7.52
CA PRO A 287 16.55 -13.94 8.15
C PRO A 287 17.91 -14.61 8.31
N THR A 288 18.16 -15.23 9.47
CA THR A 288 19.47 -15.84 9.81
C THR A 288 19.96 -16.82 8.74
N SER A 289 19.05 -17.56 8.10
CA SER A 289 19.35 -18.51 7.03
C SER A 289 19.93 -17.86 5.78
N LEU A 290 19.71 -16.56 5.55
CA LEU A 290 20.15 -15.84 4.35
C LEU A 290 21.42 -15.01 4.58
N ILE A 291 21.85 -14.84 5.84
CA ILE A 291 23.00 -13.98 6.16
C ILE A 291 24.29 -14.51 5.50
N ALA A 292 24.54 -15.81 5.57
CA ALA A 292 25.75 -16.42 5.00
C ALA A 292 25.78 -16.28 3.47
N ASP A 293 24.66 -16.56 2.81
CA ASP A 293 24.54 -16.42 1.36
C ASP A 293 24.70 -14.97 0.91
N GLU A 294 24.16 -14.02 1.67
CA GLU A 294 24.31 -12.60 1.38
C GLU A 294 25.76 -12.14 1.56
N VAL A 295 26.47 -12.61 2.59
CA VAL A 295 27.91 -12.35 2.76
C VAL A 295 28.70 -12.86 1.55
N GLN A 296 28.41 -14.07 1.06
CA GLN A 296 29.03 -14.64 -0.13
C GLN A 296 28.67 -13.86 -1.40
N ARG A 297 27.43 -13.36 -1.52
CA ARG A 297 27.00 -12.51 -2.63
C ARG A 297 27.76 -11.19 -2.63
N LEU A 298 27.83 -10.50 -1.48
CA LEU A 298 28.55 -9.23 -1.33
C LEU A 298 30.04 -9.39 -1.59
N SER A 299 30.66 -10.49 -1.14
CA SER A 299 32.06 -10.82 -1.45
C SER A 299 32.31 -10.88 -2.96
N ARG A 300 31.44 -11.57 -3.71
CA ARG A 300 31.55 -11.68 -5.18
C ARG A 300 31.30 -10.34 -5.87
N VAL A 301 30.21 -9.65 -5.52
CA VAL A 301 29.81 -8.38 -6.16
C VAL A 301 30.84 -7.28 -5.92
N LEU A 302 31.38 -7.18 -4.71
CA LEU A 302 32.34 -6.16 -4.33
C LEU A 302 33.79 -6.60 -4.56
N ASN A 303 34.04 -7.83 -5.02
CA ASN A 303 35.39 -8.40 -5.15
C ASN A 303 36.24 -8.16 -3.88
N LEU A 304 35.68 -8.58 -2.73
CA LEU A 304 36.29 -8.49 -1.40
C LEU A 304 36.35 -9.88 -0.77
N ASP A 305 37.34 -10.12 0.07
CA ASP A 305 37.46 -11.35 0.83
C ASP A 305 36.24 -11.57 1.77
N PRO A 306 35.65 -12.78 1.84
CA PRO A 306 34.49 -13.07 2.69
C PRO A 306 34.70 -12.76 4.18
N GLN A 307 35.93 -12.87 4.71
CA GLN A 307 36.22 -12.53 6.09
C GLN A 307 36.18 -11.01 6.30
N THR A 308 36.62 -10.23 5.30
CA THR A 308 36.50 -8.77 5.32
C THR A 308 35.04 -8.34 5.35
N VAL A 309 34.19 -8.96 4.52
CA VAL A 309 32.73 -8.72 4.52
C VAL A 309 32.13 -9.05 5.87
N SER A 310 32.42 -10.25 6.39
CA SER A 310 31.92 -10.71 7.69
C SER A 310 32.30 -9.78 8.83
N ARG A 311 33.55 -9.29 8.84
CA ARG A 311 34.06 -8.36 9.86
C ARG A 311 33.32 -7.02 9.82
N GLU A 312 33.09 -6.44 8.64
CA GLU A 312 32.37 -5.17 8.53
C GLU A 312 30.89 -5.32 8.93
N VAL A 313 30.25 -6.43 8.58
CA VAL A 313 28.88 -6.76 9.02
C VAL A 313 28.80 -6.86 10.56
N LEU A 314 29.72 -7.59 11.19
CA LEU A 314 29.79 -7.70 12.66
C LEU A 314 30.06 -6.35 13.32
N ALA A 315 30.99 -5.55 12.77
CA ALA A 315 31.32 -4.22 13.28
C ALA A 315 30.12 -3.25 13.19
N ALA A 316 29.35 -3.30 12.10
CA ALA A 316 28.14 -2.49 11.94
C ALA A 316 27.03 -2.91 12.91
N HIS A 317 26.90 -4.22 13.19
CA HIS A 317 25.94 -4.74 14.17
C HIS A 317 26.25 -4.22 15.60
N GLY A 318 27.51 -4.28 16.03
CA GLY A 318 27.94 -3.80 17.35
C GLY A 318 27.67 -2.29 17.57
N LYS A 319 27.89 -1.45 16.56
CA LYS A 319 27.59 0.00 16.62
C LYS A 319 26.09 0.28 16.71
N THR A 320 25.27 -0.51 16.03
CA THR A 320 23.82 -0.35 16.03
C THR A 320 23.20 -0.78 17.36
N ALA A 321 23.70 -1.87 17.96
CA ALA A 321 23.30 -2.32 19.29
C ALA A 321 23.63 -1.28 20.38
N SER A 322 24.83 -0.69 20.32
CA SER A 322 25.27 0.33 21.28
C SER A 322 24.44 1.63 21.21
N LYS A 323 24.08 2.10 20.00
CA LYS A 323 23.17 3.26 19.82
C LYS A 323 21.74 3.01 20.33
N ARG A 324 21.25 1.77 20.24
CA ARG A 324 19.89 1.41 20.71
C ARG A 324 19.83 1.29 22.23
N GLN A 325 20.94 0.92 22.88
CA GLN A 325 21.05 0.83 24.34
C GLN A 325 21.18 2.21 25.00
N THR A 326 21.91 3.14 24.38
CA THR A 326 22.02 4.55 24.86
C THR A 326 20.68 5.29 24.78
N ARG A 327 19.89 5.09 23.70
CA ARG A 327 18.55 5.68 23.57
C ARG A 327 17.52 5.15 24.59
N ARG A 328 17.76 3.98 25.19
CA ARG A 328 16.87 3.36 26.19
C ARG A 328 17.13 3.88 27.62
N LEU A 329 18.24 4.58 27.82
CA LEU A 329 18.68 5.13 29.11
C LEU A 329 18.48 6.65 29.24
N GLU A 330 17.95 7.31 28.22
CA GLU A 330 17.57 8.72 28.34
C GLU A 330 16.23 8.83 29.09
N PRO A 331 16.18 9.57 30.22
CA PRO A 331 14.92 9.83 30.89
C PRO A 331 14.05 10.71 29.99
N LEU A 332 12.78 10.31 29.83
CA LEU A 332 11.73 11.06 29.13
C LEU A 332 11.69 12.49 29.68
N ARG A 333 12.32 13.44 28.96
CA ARG A 333 12.07 14.85 29.17
C ARG A 333 10.74 15.16 28.50
N SER A 334 9.74 15.52 29.30
CA SER A 334 8.50 16.12 28.85
C SER A 334 8.82 17.45 28.16
N GLU A 335 8.67 17.52 26.84
CA GLU A 335 8.62 18.81 26.15
C GLU A 335 7.30 19.49 26.50
N PRO A 336 7.32 20.80 26.84
CA PRO A 336 6.09 21.55 27.09
C PRO A 336 5.36 21.86 25.77
N ASP A 337 4.03 21.88 25.83
CA ASP A 337 3.14 22.19 24.71
C ASP A 337 3.49 23.54 24.03
N PRO A 338 3.40 23.62 22.69
CA PRO A 338 3.56 24.90 21.99
C PRO A 338 2.40 25.85 22.33
N PRO A 339 2.65 27.16 22.46
CA PRO A 339 1.63 28.12 22.88
C PRO A 339 0.53 28.25 21.82
N ALA A 340 -0.70 28.41 22.32
CA ALA A 340 -1.88 28.70 21.51
C ALA A 340 -1.71 30.03 20.77
N ASN A 341 -1.72 30.00 19.45
CA ASN A 341 -1.75 31.22 18.65
C ASN A 341 -3.05 31.98 18.89
N VAL A 342 -2.87 33.20 19.42
CA VAL A 342 -3.88 34.23 19.59
C VAL A 342 -4.37 34.70 18.23
N ILE A 343 -5.70 34.71 18.07
CA ILE A 343 -6.40 35.40 16.99
C ILE A 343 -6.20 36.91 17.18
N GLN A 344 -5.72 37.60 16.15
CA GLN A 344 -5.89 39.05 16.03
C GLN A 344 -6.59 39.38 14.71
N MET A 345 -7.81 39.91 14.89
CA MET A 345 -8.70 40.74 14.06
C MET A 345 -8.87 40.42 12.57
#